data_AF-A0A5M3XW27-F1
#
_entry.id   AF-A0A5M3XW27-F1
#
_cell.length_a   1.000
_cell.length_b   1.000
_cell.length_c   1.000
_cell.angle_alpha   90.00
_cell.angle_beta   90.00
_cell.angle_gamma   90.00
#
_symmetry.space_group_name_H-M   'P 1'
#
loop_
_entity.id
_entity.type
_entity.pdbx_description
1 polymer ?
#
loop_
_entity_poly.entity_id
_entity_poly.type
_entity_poly.pdbx_seq_one_letter_code
_entity_poly.pdbx_strand_id
1 'polypeptide(L)'
;MLEDLHAATHRDPALYGHRKLEAILYPGVWAVWIHRLANRLHRRRIPFLPRLISQLARTLTGIEIHPGARIGRRLFIDHGAGVVIGETAVIGDDVTLYHRVTLGGRGFQSDAKGTPRHPVLGNRVTVGVGASILGHVHVSDDASIGAHALVLADVPAGARVHVTPSIVRREPVPSIHPNVLSLIGSTPLVSLSRFGAALPARLTAKLESANPGGSVKDRIARAMIEAAEDAGLLRPGAHIIEPTSGNTGIGLAMVAAAKGYRLTLTMPESMSAERRALLAAYGAELVLTPAALGMKGAIAEAERLAAEHGWFMPQQFANPANPDIHLRTTAQEIWDDTAGEIDMLVCGVGTGGTITGVGRFLRDKKPHVRVIAVEPTESAVLSGQAPGPHGIQGIGAGFVPEVLDTGVYDEVMRVTVDQARDAARRLARTEGILAGVSAGAALHAASTAAARPENDGRLVVVVLPDTGERYLSTPLFTQ
;
A
#
# COMPACT_ATOMS: atom_id res chain seq x y z
N MET A 1 -43.01 -38.75 12.27
CA MET A 1 -41.86 -39.68 12.26
C MET A 1 -41.51 -40.10 10.83
N LEU A 2 -42.28 -40.98 10.17
CA LEU A 2 -41.98 -41.37 8.77
C LEU A 2 -41.98 -40.21 7.77
N GLU A 3 -42.85 -39.23 7.96
CA GLU A 3 -42.90 -38.02 7.13
C GLU A 3 -41.71 -37.08 7.36
N ASP A 4 -41.26 -36.95 8.61
CA ASP A 4 -40.08 -36.14 8.94
C ASP A 4 -38.81 -36.75 8.33
N LEU A 5 -38.74 -38.10 8.29
CA LEU A 5 -37.66 -38.82 7.63
C LEU A 5 -37.72 -38.66 6.10
N HIS A 6 -38.92 -38.68 5.49
CA HIS A 6 -39.06 -38.40 4.07
C HIS A 6 -38.67 -36.95 3.72
N ALA A 7 -39.02 -35.98 4.57
CA ALA A 7 -38.63 -34.59 4.38
C ALA A 7 -37.10 -34.43 4.35
N ALA A 8 -36.40 -35.08 5.29
CA ALA A 8 -34.94 -35.09 5.31
C ALA A 8 -34.34 -35.76 4.05
N THR A 9 -34.91 -36.89 3.60
CA THR A 9 -34.38 -37.60 2.42
C THR A 9 -34.63 -36.89 1.08
N HIS A 10 -35.62 -36.01 0.99
CA HIS A 10 -35.93 -35.27 -0.25
C HIS A 10 -35.24 -33.91 -0.33
N ARG A 11 -34.92 -33.30 0.80
CA ARG A 11 -34.38 -31.93 0.85
C ARG A 11 -32.87 -31.87 1.01
N ASP A 12 -32.23 -32.99 1.32
CA ASP A 12 -30.79 -33.09 1.35
C ASP A 12 -30.26 -33.82 0.10
N PRO A 13 -29.55 -33.12 -0.82
CA PRO A 13 -28.96 -33.73 -2.00
C PRO A 13 -27.71 -34.56 -1.71
N ALA A 14 -27.12 -34.46 -0.51
CA ALA A 14 -25.86 -35.13 -0.12
C ALA A 14 -26.03 -36.55 0.42
N LEU A 15 -27.28 -37.06 0.49
CA LEU A 15 -27.54 -38.44 0.91
C LEU A 15 -27.24 -39.43 -0.22
N TYR A 16 -26.31 -40.36 0.02
CA TYR A 16 -25.90 -41.40 -0.92
C TYR A 16 -26.55 -42.76 -0.55
N GLY A 17 -26.52 -43.74 -1.46
CA GLY A 17 -26.93 -45.13 -1.16
C GLY A 17 -28.32 -45.31 -0.49
N HIS A 18 -28.32 -45.63 0.81
CA HIS A 18 -29.51 -45.93 1.62
C HIS A 18 -30.06 -44.68 2.34
N ARG A 19 -30.61 -43.73 1.56
CA ARG A 19 -31.06 -42.40 2.02
C ARG A 19 -31.83 -42.37 3.35
N LYS A 20 -32.70 -43.36 3.62
CA LYS A 20 -33.48 -43.43 4.87
C LYS A 20 -32.63 -43.75 6.10
N LEU A 21 -31.61 -44.60 5.97
CA LEU A 21 -30.69 -44.93 7.07
C LEU A 21 -29.77 -43.76 7.37
N GLU A 22 -29.28 -43.09 6.34
CA GLU A 22 -28.43 -41.90 6.49
C GLU A 22 -29.20 -40.73 7.10
N ALA A 23 -30.45 -40.50 6.70
CA ALA A 23 -31.29 -39.45 7.28
C ALA A 23 -31.59 -39.65 8.78
N ILE A 24 -31.53 -40.88 9.31
CA ILE A 24 -31.66 -41.13 10.76
C ILE A 24 -30.46 -40.56 11.52
N LEU A 25 -29.30 -40.40 10.88
CA LEU A 25 -28.12 -39.83 11.53
C LEU A 25 -28.20 -38.31 11.71
N TYR A 26 -29.24 -37.66 11.15
CA TYR A 26 -29.36 -36.20 11.19
C TYR A 26 -29.84 -35.73 12.57
N PRO A 27 -29.07 -34.85 13.26
CA PRO A 27 -29.48 -34.30 14.55
C PRO A 27 -30.86 -33.63 14.52
N GLY A 28 -31.20 -33.00 13.38
CA GLY A 28 -32.51 -32.39 13.15
C GLY A 28 -33.69 -33.36 13.27
N VAL A 29 -33.55 -34.58 12.74
CA VAL A 29 -34.60 -35.61 12.80
C VAL A 29 -34.85 -36.02 14.25
N TRP A 30 -33.78 -36.27 15.01
CA TRP A 30 -33.86 -36.59 16.44
C TRP A 30 -34.48 -35.46 17.25
N ALA A 31 -34.07 -34.20 17.02
CA ALA A 31 -34.61 -33.06 17.73
C ALA A 31 -36.13 -32.93 17.52
N VAL A 32 -36.62 -33.09 16.29
CA VAL A 32 -38.06 -33.05 15.97
C VAL A 32 -38.80 -34.21 16.63
N TRP A 33 -38.28 -35.44 16.56
CA TRP A 33 -38.94 -36.61 17.17
C TRP A 33 -39.04 -36.50 18.69
N ILE A 34 -37.95 -36.12 19.35
CA ILE A 34 -37.91 -35.92 20.80
C ILE A 34 -38.83 -34.76 21.20
N HIS A 35 -38.84 -33.67 20.45
CA HIS A 35 -39.78 -32.57 20.67
C HIS A 35 -41.23 -33.04 20.55
N ARG A 36 -41.60 -33.83 19.52
CA ARG A 36 -42.98 -34.34 19.36
C ARG A 36 -43.43 -35.17 20.57
N LEU A 37 -42.52 -35.94 21.20
CA LEU A 37 -42.80 -36.63 22.47
C LEU A 37 -42.98 -35.62 23.62
N ALA A 38 -42.03 -34.70 23.80
CA ALA A 38 -42.08 -33.68 24.83
C ALA A 38 -43.35 -32.80 24.74
N ASN A 39 -43.77 -32.41 23.53
CA ASN A 39 -44.95 -31.62 23.27
C ASN A 39 -46.25 -32.35 23.68
N ARG A 40 -46.34 -33.67 23.45
CA ARG A 40 -47.48 -34.47 23.95
C ARG A 40 -47.57 -34.46 25.47
N LEU A 41 -46.44 -34.64 26.15
CA LEU A 41 -46.37 -34.59 27.61
C LEU A 41 -46.70 -33.18 28.14
N HIS A 42 -46.22 -32.14 27.46
CA HIS A 42 -46.51 -30.75 27.78
C HIS A 42 -48.00 -30.42 27.64
N ARG A 43 -48.66 -30.89 26.57
CA ARG A 43 -50.12 -30.72 26.37
C ARG A 43 -50.95 -31.44 27.44
N ARG A 44 -50.46 -32.56 27.98
CA ARG A 44 -51.04 -33.26 29.14
C ARG A 44 -50.79 -32.55 30.47
N ARG A 45 -50.16 -31.37 30.45
CA ARG A 45 -49.80 -30.58 31.64
C ARG A 45 -48.93 -31.34 32.64
N ILE A 46 -48.11 -32.29 32.17
CA ILE A 46 -47.15 -32.98 33.01
C ILE A 46 -46.07 -31.97 33.43
N PRO A 47 -45.87 -31.72 34.73
CA PRO A 47 -44.89 -30.76 35.19
C PRO A 47 -43.47 -31.28 34.95
N PHE A 48 -42.52 -30.36 34.74
CA PHE A 48 -41.06 -30.60 34.67
C PHE A 48 -40.55 -31.51 33.53
N LEU A 49 -41.10 -32.71 33.37
CA LEU A 49 -40.65 -33.76 32.45
C LEU A 49 -40.52 -33.30 30.99
N PRO A 50 -41.48 -32.53 30.40
CA PRO A 50 -41.30 -32.04 29.04
C PRO A 50 -40.08 -31.13 28.89
N ARG A 51 -39.81 -30.29 29.90
CA ARG A 51 -38.67 -29.37 29.87
C ARG A 51 -37.37 -30.16 30.01
N LEU A 52 -37.31 -31.14 30.92
CA LEU A 52 -36.15 -32.04 31.05
C LEU A 52 -35.83 -32.74 29.72
N ILE A 53 -36.84 -33.32 29.05
CA ILE A 53 -36.67 -33.98 27.75
C ILE A 53 -36.13 -33.01 26.70
N SER A 54 -36.64 -31.77 26.64
CA SER A 54 -36.11 -30.76 25.71
C SER A 54 -34.66 -30.37 26.00
N GLN A 55 -34.25 -30.35 27.27
CA GLN A 55 -32.86 -30.06 27.66
C GLN A 55 -31.92 -31.18 27.24
N LEU A 56 -32.33 -32.43 27.41
CA LEU A 56 -31.56 -33.59 26.92
C LEU A 56 -31.46 -33.58 25.39
N ALA A 57 -32.56 -33.28 24.68
CA ALA A 57 -32.55 -33.14 23.23
C ALA A 57 -31.54 -32.08 22.77
N ARG A 58 -31.51 -30.92 23.45
CA ARG A 58 -30.55 -29.86 23.17
C ARG A 58 -29.11 -30.34 23.35
N THR A 59 -28.81 -31.02 24.45
CA THR A 59 -27.46 -31.55 24.71
C THR A 59 -27.02 -32.55 23.64
N LEU A 60 -27.94 -33.40 23.16
CA LEU A 60 -27.63 -34.42 22.16
C LEU A 60 -27.52 -33.87 20.72
N THR A 61 -28.30 -32.84 20.38
CA THR A 61 -28.47 -32.38 18.98
C THR A 61 -27.94 -30.99 18.69
N GLY A 62 -27.68 -30.18 19.72
CA GLY A 62 -27.37 -28.76 19.60
C GLY A 62 -28.57 -27.88 19.19
N ILE A 63 -29.78 -28.44 19.13
CA ILE A 63 -31.02 -27.74 18.73
C ILE A 63 -31.90 -27.54 19.97
N GLU A 64 -32.27 -26.30 20.29
CA GLU A 64 -33.21 -26.00 21.38
C GLU A 64 -34.62 -25.78 20.83
N ILE A 65 -35.52 -26.73 21.10
CA ILE A 65 -36.96 -26.58 20.80
C ILE A 65 -37.74 -26.61 22.11
N HIS A 66 -38.42 -25.51 22.42
CA HIS A 66 -39.26 -25.47 23.61
C HIS A 66 -40.43 -26.48 23.50
N PRO A 67 -40.78 -27.23 24.57
CA PRO A 67 -41.87 -28.20 24.53
C PRO A 67 -43.24 -27.61 24.15
N GLY A 68 -43.45 -26.33 24.42
CA GLY A 68 -44.68 -25.60 24.10
C GLY A 68 -44.85 -25.24 22.62
N ALA A 69 -43.77 -25.23 21.83
CA ALA A 69 -43.82 -24.86 20.43
C ALA A 69 -44.76 -25.78 19.64
N ARG A 70 -45.43 -25.24 18.63
CA ARG A 70 -46.35 -26.00 17.77
C ARG A 70 -45.69 -26.21 16.41
N ILE A 71 -45.39 -27.46 16.09
CA ILE A 71 -44.69 -27.82 14.85
C ILE A 71 -45.59 -28.71 13.99
N GLY A 72 -45.82 -28.27 12.76
CA GLY A 72 -46.53 -28.99 11.71
C GLY A 72 -45.81 -30.24 11.22
N ARG A 73 -46.15 -30.70 10.03
CA ARG A 73 -45.60 -31.90 9.37
C ARG A 73 -44.37 -31.52 8.56
N ARG A 74 -43.42 -32.44 8.42
CA ARG A 74 -42.27 -32.29 7.49
C ARG A 74 -41.40 -31.05 7.76
N LEU A 75 -41.17 -30.74 9.04
CA LEU A 75 -40.13 -29.77 9.42
C LEU A 75 -38.75 -30.39 9.14
N PHE A 76 -37.94 -29.72 8.34
CA PHE A 76 -36.55 -30.09 8.08
C PHE A 76 -35.62 -29.08 8.74
N ILE A 77 -34.68 -29.58 9.57
CA ILE A 77 -33.67 -28.75 10.21
C ILE A 77 -32.31 -29.21 9.69
N ASP A 78 -31.71 -28.41 8.82
CA ASP A 78 -30.44 -28.70 8.18
C ASP A 78 -29.26 -28.11 8.96
N HIS A 79 -28.24 -28.93 9.22
CA HIS A 79 -27.08 -28.59 10.05
C HIS A 79 -27.41 -27.99 11.43
N GLY A 80 -28.55 -28.31 12.05
CA GLY A 80 -29.26 -27.53 13.09
C GLY A 80 -28.54 -27.03 14.36
N ALA A 81 -27.24 -27.19 14.52
CA ALA A 81 -26.47 -26.60 15.60
C ALA A 81 -26.81 -25.10 15.81
N GLY A 82 -27.22 -24.76 17.03
CA GLY A 82 -27.58 -23.40 17.43
C GLY A 82 -28.96 -22.94 16.99
N VAL A 83 -29.82 -23.81 16.46
CA VAL A 83 -31.24 -23.47 16.21
C VAL A 83 -31.99 -23.33 17.54
N VAL A 84 -32.74 -22.25 17.70
CA VAL A 84 -33.53 -21.94 18.90
C VAL A 84 -34.98 -21.64 18.53
N ILE A 85 -35.92 -22.40 19.08
CA ILE A 85 -37.36 -22.26 18.86
C ILE A 85 -38.09 -22.03 20.20
N GLY A 86 -38.67 -20.85 20.35
CA GLY A 86 -39.32 -20.42 21.59
C GLY A 86 -40.68 -21.06 21.90
N GLU A 87 -41.17 -20.84 23.13
CA GLU A 87 -42.36 -21.53 23.68
C GLU A 87 -43.62 -21.39 22.86
N THR A 88 -43.91 -20.19 22.35
CA THR A 88 -45.17 -19.92 21.64
C THR A 88 -44.98 -19.89 20.13
N ALA A 89 -43.83 -20.36 19.63
CA ALA A 89 -43.57 -20.40 18.20
C ALA A 89 -44.53 -21.39 17.53
N VAL A 90 -45.05 -21.01 16.38
CA VAL A 90 -45.88 -21.86 15.52
C VAL A 90 -45.16 -22.04 14.20
N ILE A 91 -45.01 -23.28 13.77
CA ILE A 91 -44.33 -23.65 12.52
C ILE A 91 -45.31 -24.50 11.72
N GLY A 92 -45.62 -24.07 10.50
CA GLY A 92 -46.48 -24.77 9.56
C GLY A 92 -45.86 -26.03 8.99
N ASP A 93 -46.47 -26.53 7.92
CA ASP A 93 -46.01 -27.72 7.21
C ASP A 93 -44.86 -27.38 6.25
N ASP A 94 -44.00 -28.34 5.97
CA ASP A 94 -42.98 -28.24 4.91
C ASP A 94 -41.94 -27.14 5.12
N VAL A 95 -41.68 -26.73 6.36
CA VAL A 95 -40.70 -25.68 6.69
C VAL A 95 -39.27 -26.21 6.70
N THR A 96 -38.32 -25.41 6.22
CA THR A 96 -36.88 -25.69 6.31
C THR A 96 -36.18 -24.63 7.16
N LEU A 97 -35.44 -25.05 8.18
CA LEU A 97 -34.60 -24.18 9.00
C LEU A 97 -33.14 -24.61 8.87
N TYR A 98 -32.25 -23.66 8.59
CA TYR A 98 -30.81 -23.90 8.63
C TYR A 98 -30.23 -23.65 10.04
N HIS A 99 -28.97 -24.01 10.21
CA HIS A 99 -28.23 -23.80 11.45
C HIS A 99 -28.23 -22.36 11.95
N ARG A 100 -28.16 -22.18 13.28
CA ARG A 100 -28.21 -20.88 13.97
C ARG A 100 -29.46 -20.03 13.75
N VAL A 101 -30.55 -20.59 13.22
CA VAL A 101 -31.83 -19.89 13.14
C VAL A 101 -32.45 -19.67 14.51
N THR A 102 -32.91 -18.46 14.79
CA THR A 102 -33.59 -18.11 16.04
C THR A 102 -35.03 -17.68 15.79
N LEU A 103 -35.99 -18.38 16.39
CA LEU A 103 -37.41 -18.00 16.48
C LEU A 103 -37.68 -17.53 17.92
N GLY A 104 -37.39 -16.25 18.18
CA GLY A 104 -37.28 -15.66 19.51
C GLY A 104 -38.32 -14.59 19.84
N GLY A 105 -38.30 -14.10 21.07
CA GLY A 105 -39.08 -12.91 21.47
C GLY A 105 -38.28 -11.62 21.28
N ARG A 106 -38.95 -10.45 21.24
CA ARG A 106 -38.29 -9.12 21.12
C ARG A 106 -37.79 -8.53 22.44
N GLY A 107 -38.07 -9.15 23.58
CA GLY A 107 -37.63 -8.66 24.88
C GLY A 107 -38.23 -9.45 26.04
N PHE A 108 -37.85 -9.06 27.26
CA PHE A 108 -38.43 -9.54 28.52
C PHE A 108 -39.68 -8.73 28.88
N GLN A 109 -40.68 -8.68 28.00
CA GLN A 109 -41.99 -8.19 28.42
C GLN A 109 -42.63 -9.24 29.32
N SER A 110 -43.16 -8.81 30.46
CA SER A 110 -43.83 -9.62 31.48
C SER A 110 -45.21 -10.06 30.99
N ASP A 111 -45.27 -10.62 29.79
CA ASP A 111 -46.51 -11.14 29.25
C ASP A 111 -46.91 -12.37 30.07
N ALA A 112 -48.22 -12.52 30.32
CA ALA A 112 -48.75 -13.70 30.97
C ALA A 112 -48.22 -14.99 30.29
N LYS A 113 -47.98 -16.03 31.08
CA LYS A 113 -47.46 -17.30 30.56
C LYS A 113 -48.39 -17.83 29.46
N GLY A 114 -47.85 -18.03 28.26
CA GLY A 114 -48.59 -18.52 27.10
C GLY A 114 -49.10 -17.44 26.14
N THR A 115 -48.88 -16.14 26.42
CA THR A 115 -49.18 -15.07 25.47
C THR A 115 -48.28 -15.19 24.23
N PRO A 116 -48.84 -15.13 23.00
CA PRO A 116 -48.05 -15.25 21.78
C PRO A 116 -46.98 -14.15 21.67
N ARG A 117 -45.70 -14.52 21.77
CA ARG A 117 -44.55 -13.59 21.71
C ARG A 117 -43.43 -14.02 20.76
N HIS A 118 -43.58 -15.20 20.16
CA HIS A 118 -42.64 -15.79 19.21
C HIS A 118 -43.29 -15.90 17.83
N PRO A 119 -42.52 -16.13 16.75
CA PRO A 119 -43.03 -16.09 15.39
C PRO A 119 -44.01 -17.22 15.04
N VAL A 120 -44.83 -16.94 14.04
CA VAL A 120 -45.70 -17.88 13.33
C VAL A 120 -45.18 -18.02 11.91
N LEU A 121 -44.65 -19.19 11.57
CA LEU A 121 -44.25 -19.54 10.21
C LEU A 121 -45.38 -20.33 9.53
N GLY A 122 -45.76 -19.91 8.33
CA GLY A 122 -46.69 -20.59 7.44
C GLY A 122 -46.06 -21.83 6.81
N ASN A 123 -46.69 -22.31 5.75
CA ASN A 123 -46.26 -23.53 5.06
C ASN A 123 -45.16 -23.24 4.04
N ARG A 124 -44.28 -24.21 3.79
CA ARG A 124 -43.22 -24.14 2.75
C ARG A 124 -42.25 -22.95 2.94
N VAL A 125 -42.11 -22.47 4.17
CA VAL A 125 -41.17 -21.38 4.52
C VAL A 125 -39.75 -21.92 4.61
N THR A 126 -38.79 -21.18 4.07
CA THR A 126 -37.35 -21.48 4.23
C THR A 126 -36.65 -20.36 5.01
N VAL A 127 -35.94 -20.72 6.07
CA VAL A 127 -35.21 -19.75 6.91
C VAL A 127 -33.72 -20.04 6.84
N GLY A 128 -32.98 -19.15 6.17
CA GLY A 128 -31.55 -19.24 5.92
C GLY A 128 -30.68 -19.22 7.18
N VAL A 129 -29.42 -19.63 7.02
CA VAL A 129 -28.43 -19.72 8.10
C VAL A 129 -28.35 -18.44 8.93
N GLY A 130 -28.36 -18.58 10.26
CA GLY A 130 -28.15 -17.46 11.18
C GLY A 130 -29.25 -16.39 11.19
N ALA A 131 -30.36 -16.59 10.49
CA ALA A 131 -31.47 -15.65 10.50
C ALA A 131 -32.20 -15.64 11.86
N SER A 132 -32.64 -14.46 12.28
CA SER A 132 -33.36 -14.25 13.54
C SER A 132 -34.71 -13.63 13.25
N ILE A 133 -35.80 -14.32 13.60
CA ILE A 133 -37.17 -13.84 13.49
C ILE A 133 -37.66 -13.63 14.91
N LEU A 134 -37.91 -12.38 15.29
CA LEU A 134 -38.16 -12.01 16.68
C LEU A 134 -39.52 -11.35 16.87
N GLY A 135 -40.22 -11.78 17.91
CA GLY A 135 -41.54 -11.27 18.29
C GLY A 135 -42.68 -12.07 17.67
N HIS A 136 -43.91 -11.64 17.94
CA HIS A 136 -45.12 -12.21 17.33
C HIS A 136 -45.26 -11.73 15.88
N VAL A 137 -44.43 -12.30 15.01
CA VAL A 137 -44.31 -12.02 13.58
C VAL A 137 -44.89 -13.17 12.78
N HIS A 138 -45.68 -12.87 11.75
CA HIS A 138 -46.19 -13.84 10.80
C HIS A 138 -45.33 -13.87 9.54
N VAL A 139 -44.74 -15.02 9.25
CA VAL A 139 -44.12 -15.31 7.96
C VAL A 139 -45.07 -16.20 7.20
N SER A 140 -45.68 -15.65 6.16
CA SER A 140 -46.73 -16.33 5.39
C SER A 140 -46.17 -17.46 4.52
N ASP A 141 -47.08 -18.24 3.92
CA ASP A 141 -46.74 -19.38 3.06
C ASP A 141 -45.77 -19.01 1.92
N ASP A 142 -44.90 -19.95 1.55
CA ASP A 142 -43.95 -19.84 0.43
C ASP A 142 -42.88 -18.74 0.57
N ALA A 143 -42.80 -18.08 1.72
CA ALA A 143 -41.79 -17.05 1.97
C ALA A 143 -40.39 -17.64 2.21
N SER A 144 -39.35 -16.88 1.85
CA SER A 144 -37.97 -17.22 2.17
C SER A 144 -37.23 -16.10 2.89
N ILE A 145 -36.50 -16.47 3.95
CA ILE A 145 -35.70 -15.55 4.76
C ILE A 145 -34.23 -15.80 4.45
N GLY A 146 -33.53 -14.78 3.95
CA GLY A 146 -32.12 -14.85 3.63
C GLY A 146 -31.23 -15.10 4.85
N ALA A 147 -30.01 -15.57 4.60
CA ALA A 147 -29.00 -15.78 5.61
C ALA A 147 -28.74 -14.50 6.42
N HIS A 148 -28.58 -14.63 7.73
CA HIS A 148 -28.30 -13.54 8.68
C HIS A 148 -29.33 -12.40 8.71
N ALA A 149 -30.52 -12.59 8.13
CA ALA A 149 -31.57 -11.59 8.19
C ALA A 149 -32.15 -11.46 9.61
N LEU A 150 -32.39 -10.23 10.05
CA LEU A 150 -33.20 -9.92 11.22
C LEU A 150 -34.62 -9.53 10.79
N VAL A 151 -35.60 -10.37 11.10
CA VAL A 151 -37.00 -10.16 10.70
C VAL A 151 -37.81 -9.68 11.90
N LEU A 152 -38.25 -8.42 11.81
CA LEU A 152 -39.12 -7.75 12.77
C LEU A 152 -40.45 -7.28 12.14
N ALA A 153 -40.62 -7.48 10.84
CA ALA A 153 -41.82 -7.32 10.01
C ALA A 153 -42.62 -8.62 9.85
N ASP A 154 -43.95 -8.56 9.75
CA ASP A 154 -44.70 -9.62 9.06
C ASP A 154 -44.20 -9.75 7.60
N VAL A 155 -44.09 -10.98 7.11
CA VAL A 155 -43.58 -11.31 5.77
C VAL A 155 -44.73 -11.87 4.94
N PRO A 156 -45.11 -11.21 3.83
CA PRO A 156 -46.19 -11.66 2.93
C PRO A 156 -45.89 -13.00 2.24
N ALA A 157 -46.94 -13.62 1.70
CA ALA A 157 -46.80 -14.90 1.00
C ALA A 157 -45.90 -14.78 -0.23
N GLY A 158 -45.02 -15.76 -0.44
CA GLY A 158 -44.05 -15.79 -1.54
C GLY A 158 -42.93 -14.74 -1.48
N ALA A 159 -42.91 -13.88 -0.44
CA ALA A 159 -41.91 -12.83 -0.32
C ALA A 159 -40.52 -13.38 0.03
N ARG A 160 -39.48 -12.67 -0.39
CA ARG A 160 -38.08 -13.02 -0.11
C ARG A 160 -37.41 -11.89 0.66
N VAL A 161 -36.90 -12.19 1.86
CA VAL A 161 -36.12 -11.24 2.66
C VAL A 161 -34.65 -11.36 2.28
N HIS A 162 -34.07 -10.29 1.74
CA HIS A 162 -32.68 -10.22 1.31
C HIS A 162 -31.83 -9.36 2.25
N VAL A 163 -30.58 -9.79 2.50
CA VAL A 163 -29.55 -8.99 3.20
C VAL A 163 -28.53 -8.54 2.16
N THR A 164 -28.23 -7.24 2.11
CA THR A 164 -27.22 -6.70 1.20
C THR A 164 -25.81 -7.03 1.71
N PRO A 165 -24.92 -7.62 0.90
CA PRO A 165 -23.53 -7.84 1.28
C PRO A 165 -22.81 -6.51 1.53
N SER A 166 -21.86 -6.49 2.47
CA SER A 166 -21.03 -5.31 2.73
C SER A 166 -20.11 -4.99 1.55
N ILE A 167 -19.98 -3.71 1.20
CA ILE A 167 -19.05 -3.22 0.18
C ILE A 167 -17.81 -2.66 0.89
N VAL A 168 -16.62 -3.21 0.62
CA VAL A 168 -15.36 -2.69 1.15
C VAL A 168 -14.83 -1.59 0.24
N ARG A 169 -14.67 -0.36 0.76
CA ARG A 169 -14.01 0.76 0.07
C ARG A 169 -12.78 1.20 0.85
N ARG A 170 -11.67 1.47 0.16
CA ARG A 170 -10.49 2.13 0.72
C ARG A 170 -10.77 3.64 0.75
N GLU A 171 -10.62 4.31 1.89
CA GLU A 171 -10.80 5.77 1.93
C GLU A 171 -9.77 6.45 1.02
N PRO A 172 -10.17 7.49 0.25
CA PRO A 172 -9.22 8.28 -0.52
C PRO A 172 -8.31 9.07 0.41
N VAL A 173 -7.00 9.03 0.14
CA VAL A 173 -6.04 9.95 0.77
C VAL A 173 -6.45 11.39 0.41
N PRO A 174 -6.52 12.32 1.37
CA PRO A 174 -6.89 13.72 1.09
C PRO A 174 -6.03 14.30 -0.03
N SER A 175 -6.66 14.84 -1.08
CA SER A 175 -5.97 15.30 -2.31
C SER A 175 -5.44 16.72 -2.26
N ILE A 176 -5.64 17.45 -1.15
CA ILE A 176 -5.17 18.83 -0.99
C ILE A 176 -3.93 18.83 -0.09
N HIS A 177 -2.79 19.08 -0.71
CA HIS A 177 -1.50 19.23 -0.05
C HIS A 177 -1.35 20.62 0.56
N PRO A 178 -0.80 20.78 1.79
CA PRO A 178 -0.67 22.08 2.45
C PRO A 178 0.27 23.05 1.73
N ASN A 179 1.27 22.54 1.01
CA ASN A 179 2.15 23.30 0.14
C ASN A 179 2.92 22.35 -0.81
N VAL A 180 3.68 22.93 -1.74
CA VAL A 180 4.50 22.18 -2.71
C VAL A 180 5.53 21.25 -2.08
N LEU A 181 6.05 21.57 -0.88
CA LEU A 181 7.06 20.75 -0.21
C LEU A 181 6.52 19.39 0.23
N SER A 182 5.21 19.32 0.52
CA SER A 182 4.55 18.05 0.83
C SER A 182 4.33 17.13 -0.37
N LEU A 183 4.63 17.60 -1.60
CA LEU A 183 4.68 16.78 -2.81
C LEU A 183 6.07 16.16 -3.06
N ILE A 184 7.07 16.50 -2.23
CA ILE A 184 8.43 15.95 -2.37
C ILE A 184 8.48 14.52 -1.83
N GLY A 185 8.93 13.60 -2.68
CA GLY A 185 8.99 12.16 -2.39
C GLY A 185 7.78 11.39 -2.92
N SER A 186 7.61 10.16 -2.45
CA SER A 186 6.58 9.22 -2.98
C SER A 186 6.62 9.09 -4.50
N THR A 187 7.83 9.14 -5.08
CA THR A 187 8.02 9.08 -6.53
C THR A 187 7.79 7.65 -7.03
N PRO A 188 7.24 7.45 -8.23
CA PRO A 188 6.86 6.11 -8.68
C PRO A 188 8.08 5.26 -9.10
N LEU A 189 7.90 3.94 -9.00
CA LEU A 189 8.69 2.94 -9.72
C LEU A 189 8.00 2.59 -11.04
N VAL A 190 8.76 2.49 -12.13
CA VAL A 190 8.25 2.12 -13.46
C VAL A 190 9.08 0.99 -14.06
N SER A 191 8.44 -0.10 -14.47
CA SER A 191 9.07 -1.20 -15.19
C SER A 191 9.60 -0.74 -16.55
N LEU A 192 10.83 -1.11 -16.89
CA LEU A 192 11.46 -0.78 -18.17
C LEU A 192 11.41 -1.97 -19.13
N SER A 193 10.19 -2.38 -19.48
CA SER A 193 9.94 -3.65 -20.19
C SER A 193 10.49 -3.68 -21.62
N ARG A 194 10.47 -2.55 -22.35
CA ARG A 194 10.95 -2.47 -23.74
C ARG A 194 12.46 -2.23 -23.81
N PHE A 195 12.98 -1.40 -22.92
CA PHE A 195 14.40 -1.13 -22.76
C PHE A 195 15.15 -2.36 -22.22
N GLY A 196 14.53 -3.12 -21.32
CA GLY A 196 15.11 -4.33 -20.72
C GLY A 196 14.76 -5.63 -21.44
N ALA A 197 14.01 -5.62 -22.55
CA ALA A 197 13.40 -6.83 -23.14
C ALA A 197 14.36 -8.00 -23.45
N ALA A 198 15.64 -7.69 -23.73
CA ALA A 198 16.66 -8.68 -24.06
C ALA A 198 17.58 -9.05 -22.87
N LEU A 199 17.29 -8.53 -21.67
CA LEU A 199 18.07 -8.78 -20.46
C LEU A 199 17.42 -9.91 -19.64
N PRO A 200 18.23 -10.78 -19.00
CA PRO A 200 17.70 -11.83 -18.15
C PRO A 200 17.14 -11.28 -16.83
N ALA A 201 17.67 -10.16 -16.31
CA ALA A 201 17.13 -9.48 -15.14
C ALA A 201 16.02 -8.46 -15.50
N ARG A 202 15.09 -8.22 -14.57
CA ARG A 202 14.04 -7.19 -14.69
C ARG A 202 14.61 -5.82 -14.30
N LEU A 203 14.43 -4.82 -15.17
CA LEU A 203 14.81 -3.44 -14.87
C LEU A 203 13.59 -2.60 -14.44
N THR A 204 13.73 -1.83 -13.36
CA THR A 204 12.72 -0.89 -12.87
C THR A 204 13.37 0.44 -12.51
N ALA A 205 12.78 1.56 -12.95
CA ALA A 205 13.28 2.90 -12.69
C ALA A 205 12.57 3.59 -11.53
N LYS A 206 13.32 4.19 -10.60
CA LYS A 206 12.82 5.17 -9.62
C LYS A 206 12.85 6.55 -10.24
N LEU A 207 11.67 7.13 -10.48
CA LEU A 207 11.53 8.38 -11.25
C LEU A 207 11.58 9.62 -10.36
N GLU A 208 12.78 10.09 -10.06
CA GLU A 208 12.95 11.30 -9.23
C GLU A 208 12.60 12.60 -9.96
N SER A 209 12.30 12.54 -11.27
CA SER A 209 11.70 13.63 -12.03
C SER A 209 10.26 13.97 -11.60
N ALA A 210 9.58 13.07 -10.86
CA ALA A 210 8.23 13.30 -10.35
C ALA A 210 8.18 14.21 -9.10
N ASN A 211 9.34 14.54 -8.51
CA ASN A 211 9.38 15.60 -7.50
C ASN A 211 9.00 16.96 -8.14
N PRO A 212 8.41 17.91 -7.40
CA PRO A 212 7.87 19.16 -7.97
C PRO A 212 8.92 20.06 -8.62
N GLY A 213 10.14 20.08 -8.09
CA GLY A 213 11.32 20.71 -8.67
C GLY A 213 12.08 19.77 -9.61
N GLY A 214 11.46 18.70 -10.12
CA GLY A 214 11.92 17.88 -11.25
C GLY A 214 13.16 17.04 -11.03
N SER A 215 13.61 16.85 -9.77
CA SER A 215 14.78 16.03 -9.48
C SER A 215 14.85 15.51 -8.04
N VAL A 216 15.75 14.54 -7.84
CA VAL A 216 16.09 13.96 -6.53
C VAL A 216 16.56 14.99 -5.50
N LYS A 217 17.05 16.15 -5.97
CA LYS A 217 17.64 17.16 -5.10
C LYS A 217 16.61 17.93 -4.28
N ASP A 218 15.33 17.87 -4.64
CA ASP A 218 14.25 18.45 -3.85
C ASP A 218 14.19 17.83 -2.45
N ARG A 219 14.46 16.52 -2.35
CA ARG A 219 14.50 15.79 -1.09
C ARG A 219 15.56 16.37 -0.15
N ILE A 220 16.77 16.53 -0.65
CA ILE A 220 17.90 16.98 0.17
C ILE A 220 17.81 18.47 0.46
N ALA A 221 17.30 19.27 -0.47
CA ALA A 221 17.07 20.70 -0.26
C ALA A 221 16.09 20.91 0.89
N ARG A 222 14.96 20.18 0.88
CA ARG A 222 14.00 20.22 2.00
C ARG A 222 14.63 19.74 3.30
N ALA A 223 15.28 18.57 3.28
CA ALA A 223 15.83 17.94 4.48
C ALA A 223 16.93 18.77 5.16
N MET A 224 17.84 19.37 4.40
CA MET A 224 18.92 20.20 4.97
C MET A 224 18.38 21.48 5.60
N ILE A 225 17.33 22.08 5.00
CA ILE A 225 16.67 23.27 5.56
C ILE A 225 15.87 22.93 6.81
N GLU A 226 15.04 21.88 6.77
CA GLU A 226 14.27 21.42 7.93
C GLU A 226 15.20 21.03 9.10
N ALA A 227 16.31 20.33 8.83
CA ALA A 227 17.28 19.99 9.86
C ALA A 227 17.93 21.24 10.50
N ALA A 228 18.17 22.30 9.72
CA ALA A 228 18.71 23.55 10.23
C ALA A 228 17.68 24.36 11.04
N GLU A 229 16.41 24.33 10.63
CA GLU A 229 15.29 24.90 11.38
C GLU A 229 15.15 24.19 12.74
N ASP A 230 15.10 22.86 12.74
CA ASP A 230 14.94 22.03 13.94
C ASP A 230 16.11 22.21 14.93
N ALA A 231 17.33 22.39 14.41
CA ALA A 231 18.51 22.69 15.22
C ALA A 231 18.60 24.16 15.69
N GLY A 232 17.68 25.03 15.27
CA GLY A 232 17.70 26.46 15.59
C GLY A 232 18.81 27.26 14.89
N LEU A 233 19.47 26.67 13.89
CA LEU A 233 20.53 27.30 13.09
C LEU A 233 19.95 28.23 12.02
N LEU A 234 18.72 27.98 11.57
CA LEU A 234 18.03 28.79 10.57
C LEU A 234 16.73 29.36 11.15
N ARG A 235 16.62 30.69 11.20
CA ARG A 235 15.45 31.42 11.73
C ARG A 235 14.57 31.94 10.60
N PRO A 236 13.24 32.10 10.77
CA PRO A 236 12.37 32.64 9.73
C PRO A 236 12.90 33.93 9.09
N GLY A 237 12.89 34.02 7.76
CA GLY A 237 13.41 35.16 7.01
C GLY A 237 14.94 35.25 6.91
N ALA A 238 15.69 34.26 7.43
CA ALA A 238 17.13 34.17 7.26
C ALA A 238 17.55 34.03 5.79
N HIS A 239 18.86 34.18 5.57
CA HIS A 239 19.48 34.13 4.26
C HIS A 239 20.31 32.85 4.12
N ILE A 240 20.01 32.10 3.07
CA ILE A 240 20.68 30.86 2.70
C ILE A 240 21.66 31.16 1.56
N ILE A 241 22.85 30.59 1.61
CA ILE A 241 23.81 30.63 0.50
C ILE A 241 24.31 29.23 0.17
N GLU A 242 24.43 28.87 -1.10
CA GLU A 242 25.03 27.59 -1.50
C GLU A 242 25.78 27.74 -2.84
N PRO A 243 27.00 27.20 -2.96
CA PRO A 243 27.73 27.16 -4.22
C PRO A 243 27.20 26.05 -5.14
N THR A 244 26.20 26.37 -5.96
CA THR A 244 25.61 25.41 -6.90
C THR A 244 24.85 26.09 -8.04
N SER A 245 24.96 25.50 -9.23
CA SER A 245 24.16 25.84 -10.42
C SER A 245 23.28 24.70 -10.92
N GLY A 246 23.38 23.53 -10.27
CA GLY A 246 22.66 22.32 -10.67
C GLY A 246 21.33 22.13 -9.96
N ASN A 247 20.86 20.89 -9.97
CA ASN A 247 19.58 20.50 -9.38
C ASN A 247 19.43 20.87 -7.89
N THR A 248 20.52 20.90 -7.11
CA THR A 248 20.49 21.34 -5.70
C THR A 248 20.09 22.81 -5.58
N GLY A 249 20.57 23.66 -6.49
CA GLY A 249 20.17 25.08 -6.51
C GLY A 249 18.69 25.26 -6.79
N ILE A 250 18.14 24.45 -7.71
CA ILE A 250 16.71 24.49 -8.06
C ILE A 250 15.86 24.04 -6.86
N GLY A 251 16.24 22.92 -6.23
CA GLY A 251 15.56 22.44 -5.02
C GLY A 251 15.60 23.46 -3.88
N LEU A 252 16.76 24.05 -3.62
CA LEU A 252 16.91 25.09 -2.58
C LEU A 252 16.09 26.35 -2.92
N ALA A 253 16.05 26.78 -4.18
CA ALA A 253 15.27 27.94 -4.60
C ALA A 253 13.77 27.73 -4.39
N MET A 254 13.25 26.56 -4.76
CA MET A 254 11.86 26.18 -4.49
C MET A 254 11.56 26.13 -2.99
N VAL A 255 12.43 25.51 -2.18
CA VAL A 255 12.27 25.39 -0.73
C VAL A 255 12.33 26.76 -0.05
N ALA A 256 13.29 27.60 -0.42
CA ALA A 256 13.44 28.95 0.10
C ALA A 256 12.21 29.80 -0.22
N ALA A 257 11.72 29.76 -1.46
CA ALA A 257 10.51 30.47 -1.86
C ALA A 257 9.27 30.01 -1.07
N ALA A 258 9.09 28.70 -0.89
CA ALA A 258 7.94 28.14 -0.18
C ALA A 258 7.97 28.41 1.34
N LYS A 259 9.16 28.56 1.93
CA LYS A 259 9.35 28.82 3.38
C LYS A 259 9.63 30.30 3.71
N GLY A 260 9.79 31.17 2.71
CA GLY A 260 10.03 32.60 2.91
C GLY A 260 11.47 32.95 3.30
N TYR A 261 12.45 32.20 2.82
CA TYR A 261 13.88 32.50 2.99
C TYR A 261 14.43 33.29 1.81
N ARG A 262 15.47 34.10 2.08
CA ARG A 262 16.32 34.65 1.01
C ARG A 262 17.33 33.59 0.59
N LEU A 263 17.62 33.50 -0.70
CA LEU A 263 18.59 32.56 -1.23
C LEU A 263 19.56 33.27 -2.17
N THR A 264 20.86 33.10 -1.91
CA THR A 264 21.93 33.43 -2.85
C THR A 264 22.59 32.16 -3.37
N LEU A 265 22.78 32.06 -4.67
CA LEU A 265 23.52 30.96 -5.29
C LEU A 265 24.77 31.51 -5.97
N THR A 266 25.94 31.01 -5.57
CA THR A 266 27.19 31.33 -6.25
C THR A 266 27.44 30.31 -7.36
N MET A 267 27.82 30.77 -8.55
CA MET A 267 28.10 29.89 -9.69
C MET A 267 29.02 30.53 -10.73
N PRO A 268 29.73 29.73 -11.53
CA PRO A 268 30.50 30.27 -12.66
C PRO A 268 29.61 30.97 -13.70
N GLU A 269 30.09 32.06 -14.30
CA GLU A 269 29.38 32.77 -15.38
C GLU A 269 29.12 31.91 -16.64
N SER A 270 29.88 30.82 -16.81
CA SER A 270 29.74 29.85 -17.90
C SER A 270 28.47 28.98 -17.82
N MET A 271 27.69 29.08 -16.74
CA MET A 271 26.42 28.37 -16.61
C MET A 271 25.38 28.83 -17.63
N SER A 272 24.45 27.94 -18.00
CA SER A 272 23.48 28.24 -19.06
C SER A 272 22.50 29.35 -18.67
N ALA A 273 22.03 30.12 -19.66
CA ALA A 273 21.08 31.20 -19.43
C ALA A 273 19.74 30.67 -18.90
N GLU A 274 19.30 29.52 -19.38
CA GLU A 274 18.05 28.87 -18.96
C GLU A 274 18.10 28.47 -17.48
N ARG A 275 19.24 27.95 -17.01
CA ARG A 275 19.40 27.61 -15.58
C ARG A 275 19.36 28.84 -14.70
N ARG A 276 20.05 29.91 -15.09
CA ARG A 276 20.00 31.19 -14.36
C ARG A 276 18.59 31.76 -14.32
N ALA A 277 17.88 31.74 -15.45
CA ALA A 277 16.51 32.23 -15.54
C ALA A 277 15.57 31.42 -14.64
N LEU A 278 15.69 30.09 -14.61
CA LEU A 278 14.89 29.24 -13.73
C LEU A 278 15.12 29.54 -12.24
N LEU A 279 16.37 29.69 -11.82
CA LEU A 279 16.71 30.00 -10.42
C LEU A 279 16.19 31.39 -10.02
N ALA A 280 16.37 32.39 -10.90
CA ALA A 280 15.86 33.73 -10.69
C ALA A 280 14.31 33.78 -10.65
N ALA A 281 13.62 32.92 -11.41
CA ALA A 281 12.16 32.83 -11.39
C ALA A 281 11.61 32.36 -10.02
N TYR A 282 12.38 31.58 -9.26
CA TYR A 282 12.08 31.24 -7.86
C TYR A 282 12.48 32.34 -6.86
N GLY A 283 13.07 33.45 -7.33
CA GLY A 283 13.52 34.55 -6.48
C GLY A 283 14.93 34.38 -5.91
N ALA A 284 15.74 33.45 -6.43
CA ALA A 284 17.12 33.32 -6.01
C ALA A 284 18.01 34.46 -6.55
N GLU A 285 18.84 35.04 -5.69
CA GLU A 285 19.89 35.97 -6.07
C GLU A 285 21.10 35.20 -6.60
N LEU A 286 21.65 35.62 -7.74
CA LEU A 286 22.76 34.91 -8.39
C LEU A 286 24.04 35.74 -8.29
N VAL A 287 25.08 35.15 -7.71
CA VAL A 287 26.43 35.72 -7.69
C VAL A 287 27.29 34.94 -8.68
N LEU A 288 27.66 35.61 -9.77
CA LEU A 288 28.47 35.01 -10.82
C LEU A 288 29.95 35.16 -10.51
N THR A 289 30.69 34.05 -10.55
CA THR A 289 32.14 34.02 -10.39
C THR A 289 32.85 33.80 -11.73
N PRO A 290 34.13 34.21 -11.88
CA PRO A 290 34.87 34.02 -13.13
C PRO A 290 34.86 32.58 -13.62
N ALA A 291 34.58 32.35 -14.91
CA ALA A 291 34.51 31.00 -15.49
C ALA A 291 35.80 30.19 -15.29
N ALA A 292 36.96 30.86 -15.36
CA ALA A 292 38.28 30.24 -15.23
C ALA A 292 38.52 29.57 -13.88
N LEU A 293 37.85 30.02 -12.81
CA LEU A 293 37.98 29.44 -11.47
C LEU A 293 37.04 28.25 -11.24
N GLY A 294 36.08 28.04 -12.15
CA GLY A 294 35.09 26.97 -12.06
C GLY A 294 34.37 26.94 -10.71
N MET A 295 33.97 25.73 -10.28
CA MET A 295 33.27 25.56 -9.00
C MET A 295 34.12 25.91 -7.78
N LYS A 296 35.46 25.82 -7.86
CA LYS A 296 36.33 26.24 -6.75
C LYS A 296 36.18 27.72 -6.44
N GLY A 297 36.06 28.56 -7.48
CA GLY A 297 35.77 29.99 -7.31
C GLY A 297 34.40 30.25 -6.68
N ALA A 298 33.37 29.52 -7.12
CA ALA A 298 32.03 29.64 -6.55
C ALA A 298 31.98 29.25 -5.06
N ILE A 299 32.67 28.17 -4.67
CA ILE A 299 32.79 27.73 -3.28
C ILE A 299 33.48 28.80 -2.43
N ALA A 300 34.65 29.29 -2.86
CA ALA A 300 35.39 30.30 -2.12
C ALA A 300 34.57 31.59 -1.92
N GLU A 301 33.81 32.02 -2.94
CA GLU A 301 32.94 33.18 -2.82
C GLU A 301 31.74 32.94 -1.90
N ALA A 302 31.15 31.74 -1.91
CA ALA A 302 30.07 31.39 -0.99
C ALA A 302 30.56 31.38 0.46
N GLU A 303 31.73 30.79 0.73
CA GLU A 303 32.35 30.78 2.06
C GLU A 303 32.66 32.20 2.55
N ARG A 304 33.20 33.05 1.66
CA ARG A 304 33.50 34.46 1.97
C ARG A 304 32.23 35.22 2.36
N LEU A 305 31.17 35.13 1.56
CA LEU A 305 29.88 35.80 1.81
C LEU A 305 29.16 35.23 3.04
N ALA A 306 29.22 33.91 3.24
CA ALA A 306 28.67 33.26 4.42
C ALA A 306 29.35 33.76 5.71
N ALA A 307 30.68 33.87 5.70
CA ALA A 307 31.45 34.38 6.83
C ALA A 307 31.23 35.89 7.07
N GLU A 308 31.15 36.69 6.00
CA GLU A 308 30.93 38.14 6.08
C GLU A 308 29.55 38.49 6.66
N HIS A 309 28.51 37.79 6.22
CA HIS A 309 27.13 38.14 6.56
C HIS A 309 26.47 37.21 7.59
N GLY A 310 27.15 36.13 8.00
CA GLY A 310 26.58 35.11 8.88
C GLY A 310 25.43 34.32 8.22
N TRP A 311 25.46 34.16 6.90
CA TRP A 311 24.44 33.42 6.16
C TRP A 311 24.59 31.91 6.36
N PHE A 312 23.47 31.19 6.31
CA PHE A 312 23.47 29.75 6.48
C PHE A 312 23.86 29.05 5.16
N MET A 313 24.83 28.14 5.22
CA MET A 313 25.25 27.32 4.09
C MET A 313 24.92 25.84 4.33
N PRO A 314 24.00 25.23 3.55
CA PRO A 314 23.59 23.83 3.72
C PRO A 314 24.70 22.80 3.58
N GLN A 315 25.68 23.02 2.68
CA GLN A 315 26.84 22.13 2.45
C GLN A 315 26.47 20.70 2.04
N GLN A 316 25.89 20.54 0.86
CA GLN A 316 25.31 19.26 0.39
C GLN A 316 26.26 18.03 0.41
N PHE A 317 27.58 18.23 0.41
CA PHE A 317 28.59 17.15 0.40
C PHE A 317 29.01 16.66 1.80
N ALA A 318 28.69 17.42 2.85
CA ALA A 318 29.05 17.12 4.25
C ALA A 318 27.84 17.00 5.18
N ASN A 319 26.68 17.54 4.78
CA ASN A 319 25.50 17.58 5.63
C ASN A 319 24.83 16.20 5.81
N PRO A 320 24.75 15.65 7.04
CA PRO A 320 24.17 14.33 7.29
C PRO A 320 22.67 14.22 6.98
N ALA A 321 21.95 15.35 6.88
CA ALA A 321 20.54 15.35 6.46
C ALA A 321 20.35 14.86 5.01
N ASN A 322 21.39 14.95 4.18
CA ASN A 322 21.37 14.46 2.79
C ASN A 322 21.25 12.92 2.72
N PRO A 323 22.16 12.11 3.29
CA PRO A 323 21.96 10.65 3.30
C PRO A 323 20.77 10.22 4.17
N ASP A 324 20.47 10.92 5.26
CA ASP A 324 19.36 10.59 6.17
C ASP A 324 17.99 10.62 5.48
N ILE A 325 17.70 11.65 4.67
CA ILE A 325 16.40 11.71 3.98
C ILE A 325 16.23 10.54 3.00
N HIS A 326 17.31 10.10 2.36
CA HIS A 326 17.26 8.95 1.46
C HIS A 326 17.03 7.63 2.20
N LEU A 327 17.59 7.48 3.41
CA LEU A 327 17.33 6.35 4.29
C LEU A 327 15.87 6.31 4.74
N ARG A 328 15.33 7.46 5.18
CA ARG A 328 13.96 7.55 5.72
C ARG A 328 12.87 7.48 4.65
N THR A 329 13.11 8.01 3.45
CA THR A 329 12.09 8.10 2.41
C THR A 329 12.43 7.26 1.19
N THR A 330 13.51 7.59 0.47
CA THR A 330 13.78 6.97 -0.85
C THR A 330 13.94 5.45 -0.73
N ALA A 331 14.62 4.98 0.32
CA ALA A 331 14.82 3.56 0.57
C ALA A 331 13.53 2.84 0.96
N GLN A 332 12.75 3.43 1.86
CA GLN A 332 11.47 2.90 2.30
C GLN A 332 10.48 2.81 1.14
N GLU A 333 10.40 3.85 0.29
CA GLU A 333 9.58 3.83 -0.91
C GLU A 333 10.00 2.69 -1.86
N ILE A 334 11.29 2.54 -2.14
CA ILE A 334 11.79 1.44 -3.00
C ILE A 334 11.44 0.07 -2.40
N TRP A 335 11.59 -0.09 -1.09
CA TRP A 335 11.30 -1.35 -0.40
C TRP A 335 9.82 -1.70 -0.46
N ASP A 336 8.95 -0.74 -0.14
CA ASP A 336 7.51 -0.95 -0.12
C ASP A 336 6.95 -1.16 -1.54
N ASP A 337 7.38 -0.35 -2.50
CA ASP A 337 6.90 -0.44 -3.89
C ASP A 337 7.38 -1.72 -4.60
N THR A 338 8.48 -2.32 -4.13
CA THR A 338 8.95 -3.64 -4.60
C THR A 338 8.48 -4.79 -3.72
N ALA A 339 7.71 -4.54 -2.66
CA ALA A 339 7.34 -5.54 -1.65
C ALA A 339 8.56 -6.33 -1.10
N GLY A 340 9.71 -5.67 -1.00
CA GLY A 340 10.98 -6.28 -0.57
C GLY A 340 11.66 -7.19 -1.61
N GLU A 341 11.15 -7.26 -2.84
CA GLU A 341 11.71 -8.11 -3.91
C GLU A 341 13.02 -7.57 -4.51
N ILE A 342 13.36 -6.29 -4.30
CA ILE A 342 14.59 -5.71 -4.86
C ILE A 342 15.82 -6.58 -4.58
N ASP A 343 16.57 -6.91 -5.64
CA ASP A 343 17.81 -7.70 -5.56
C ASP A 343 19.05 -6.85 -5.82
N MET A 344 18.90 -5.75 -6.57
CA MET A 344 20.00 -4.87 -6.93
C MET A 344 19.56 -3.41 -6.98
N LEU A 345 20.38 -2.52 -6.43
CA LEU A 345 20.26 -1.07 -6.58
C LEU A 345 21.42 -0.55 -7.44
N VAL A 346 21.12 0.27 -8.44
CA VAL A 346 22.13 0.97 -9.24
C VAL A 346 21.93 2.47 -9.15
N CYS A 347 22.95 3.21 -8.71
CA CYS A 347 22.85 4.63 -8.45
C CYS A 347 24.14 5.37 -8.83
N GLY A 348 23.99 6.48 -9.56
CA GLY A 348 25.09 7.39 -9.84
C GLY A 348 25.51 8.21 -8.62
N VAL A 349 26.83 8.40 -8.44
CA VAL A 349 27.37 9.07 -7.26
C VAL A 349 27.74 10.52 -7.57
N GLY A 350 26.91 11.45 -7.09
CA GLY A 350 27.21 12.88 -7.02
C GLY A 350 27.67 13.28 -5.62
N THR A 351 26.73 13.67 -4.76
CA THR A 351 27.01 13.92 -3.33
C THR A 351 27.20 12.63 -2.53
N GLY A 352 26.74 11.48 -3.05
CA GLY A 352 26.78 10.20 -2.34
C GLY A 352 25.62 9.94 -1.37
N GLY A 353 24.76 10.92 -1.13
CA GLY A 353 23.66 10.77 -0.17
C GLY A 353 22.65 9.68 -0.55
N THR A 354 22.25 9.60 -1.83
CA THR A 354 21.25 8.62 -2.28
C THR A 354 21.74 7.19 -2.11
N ILE A 355 22.95 6.87 -2.59
CA ILE A 355 23.49 5.51 -2.46
C ILE A 355 23.79 5.16 -1.00
N THR A 356 24.21 6.13 -0.18
CA THR A 356 24.47 5.92 1.25
C THR A 356 23.19 5.61 2.01
N GLY A 357 22.18 6.47 1.90
CA GLY A 357 20.92 6.30 2.62
C GLY A 357 20.17 5.04 2.21
N VAL A 358 20.05 4.81 0.90
CA VAL A 358 19.37 3.62 0.38
C VAL A 358 20.17 2.36 0.62
N GLY A 359 21.50 2.39 0.43
CA GLY A 359 22.38 1.25 0.65
C GLY A 359 22.36 0.76 2.10
N ARG A 360 22.46 1.67 3.08
CA ARG A 360 22.36 1.33 4.51
C ARG A 360 21.05 0.63 4.84
N PHE A 361 19.92 1.25 4.46
CA PHE A 361 18.60 0.68 4.70
C PHE A 361 18.44 -0.71 4.07
N LEU A 362 18.84 -0.87 2.80
CA LEU A 362 18.66 -2.14 2.10
C LEU A 362 19.54 -3.24 2.69
N ARG A 363 20.76 -2.94 3.13
CA ARG A 363 21.63 -3.93 3.80
C ARG A 363 21.04 -4.42 5.11
N ASP A 364 20.42 -3.53 5.89
CA ASP A 364 19.75 -3.89 7.13
C ASP A 364 18.53 -4.79 6.88
N LYS A 365 17.79 -4.57 5.78
CA LYS A 365 16.58 -5.35 5.44
C LYS A 365 16.86 -6.65 4.69
N LYS A 366 17.83 -6.65 3.77
CA LYS A 366 18.18 -7.76 2.89
C LYS A 366 19.70 -7.76 2.65
N PRO A 367 20.50 -8.41 3.51
CA PRO A 367 21.98 -8.36 3.47
C PRO A 367 22.62 -8.79 2.14
N HIS A 368 21.90 -9.56 1.31
CA HIS A 368 22.36 -10.05 0.01
C HIS A 368 21.98 -9.14 -1.18
N VAL A 369 21.31 -8.01 -0.93
CA VAL A 369 21.03 -7.01 -1.96
C VAL A 369 22.36 -6.47 -2.50
N ARG A 370 22.50 -6.39 -3.82
CA ARG A 370 23.70 -5.83 -4.45
C ARG A 370 23.53 -4.34 -4.69
N VAL A 371 24.48 -3.53 -4.25
CA VAL A 371 24.47 -2.07 -4.43
C VAL A 371 25.62 -1.67 -5.33
N ILE A 372 25.32 -1.02 -6.45
CA ILE A 372 26.30 -0.63 -7.47
C ILE A 372 26.35 0.89 -7.58
N ALA A 373 27.55 1.43 -7.34
CA ALA A 373 27.88 2.83 -7.57
C ALA A 373 28.24 3.06 -9.04
N VAL A 374 27.84 4.20 -9.60
CA VAL A 374 28.19 4.59 -10.97
C VAL A 374 28.95 5.91 -10.97
N GLU A 375 30.08 5.94 -11.68
CA GLU A 375 30.92 7.13 -11.85
C GLU A 375 31.41 7.30 -13.31
N PRO A 376 31.82 8.52 -13.71
CA PRO A 376 32.41 8.74 -15.03
C PRO A 376 33.77 8.06 -15.17
N THR A 377 34.03 7.43 -16.31
CA THR A 377 35.34 6.82 -16.62
C THR A 377 36.47 7.85 -16.55
N GLU A 378 36.23 9.07 -17.02
CA GLU A 378 37.20 10.16 -17.10
C GLU A 378 37.47 10.83 -15.74
N SER A 379 36.68 10.53 -14.71
CA SER A 379 36.84 11.05 -13.35
C SER A 379 36.53 9.99 -12.28
N ALA A 380 37.14 8.82 -12.44
CA ALA A 380 36.84 7.61 -11.67
C ALA A 380 37.51 7.59 -10.28
N VAL A 381 37.22 8.59 -9.45
CA VAL A 381 37.84 8.78 -8.13
C VAL A 381 37.48 7.67 -7.15
N LEU A 382 36.25 7.13 -7.21
CA LEU A 382 35.83 6.01 -6.35
C LEU A 382 36.59 4.72 -6.71
N SER A 383 37.04 4.62 -7.96
CA SER A 383 37.95 3.57 -8.43
C SER A 383 39.44 3.86 -8.21
N GLY A 384 39.78 4.92 -7.48
CA GLY A 384 41.17 5.31 -7.19
C GLY A 384 41.92 5.98 -8.34
N GLN A 385 41.24 6.47 -9.37
CA GLN A 385 41.84 7.26 -10.44
C GLN A 385 41.84 8.76 -10.11
N ALA A 386 42.67 9.53 -10.82
CA ALA A 386 42.69 10.98 -10.69
C ALA A 386 41.37 11.61 -11.22
N PRO A 387 40.93 12.75 -10.66
CA PRO A 387 39.78 13.48 -11.18
C PRO A 387 40.09 14.06 -12.58
N GLY A 388 39.07 14.15 -13.42
CA GLY A 388 39.18 14.68 -14.77
C GLY A 388 37.88 15.32 -15.28
N PRO A 389 37.95 16.13 -16.35
CA PRO A 389 36.75 16.71 -16.95
C PRO A 389 35.89 15.64 -17.62
N HIS A 390 34.57 15.70 -17.44
CA HIS A 390 33.62 14.77 -18.05
C HIS A 390 32.28 15.44 -18.38
N GLY A 391 31.48 14.81 -19.25
CA GLY A 391 30.19 15.34 -19.70
C GLY A 391 28.96 14.83 -18.94
N ILE A 392 29.13 13.90 -17.99
CA ILE A 392 28.03 13.31 -17.22
C ILE A 392 27.65 14.20 -16.03
N GLN A 393 26.83 15.22 -16.27
CA GLN A 393 26.38 16.15 -15.23
C GLN A 393 25.59 15.44 -14.12
N GLY A 394 25.86 15.81 -12.86
CA GLY A 394 25.15 15.31 -11.68
C GLY A 394 25.85 14.22 -10.88
N ILE A 395 26.88 13.58 -11.44
CA ILE A 395 27.74 12.57 -10.78
C ILE A 395 29.23 12.93 -10.97
N GLY A 396 30.14 12.24 -10.28
CA GLY A 396 31.59 12.40 -10.48
C GLY A 396 32.13 13.75 -10.00
N ALA A 397 31.95 14.08 -8.71
CA ALA A 397 32.33 15.39 -8.16
C ALA A 397 33.85 15.70 -8.19
N GLY A 398 34.70 14.75 -8.58
CA GLY A 398 36.16 14.89 -8.61
C GLY A 398 36.85 14.69 -7.25
N PHE A 399 36.09 14.27 -6.24
CA PHE A 399 36.56 13.87 -4.90
C PHE A 399 35.56 12.88 -4.30
N VAL A 400 35.93 12.23 -3.19
CA VAL A 400 35.02 11.38 -2.40
C VAL A 400 34.26 12.28 -1.40
N PRO A 401 32.93 12.45 -1.52
CA PRO A 401 32.17 13.28 -0.59
C PRO A 401 32.19 12.73 0.83
N GLU A 402 32.13 13.61 1.84
CA GLU A 402 32.14 13.22 3.25
C GLU A 402 30.91 12.41 3.65
N VAL A 403 29.74 12.72 3.07
CA VAL A 403 28.50 11.96 3.33
C VAL A 403 28.43 10.61 2.61
N LEU A 404 29.39 10.28 1.73
CA LEU A 404 29.41 8.99 1.04
C LEU A 404 29.98 7.91 1.95
N ASP A 405 29.15 6.93 2.28
CA ASP A 405 29.60 5.70 2.93
C ASP A 405 30.07 4.70 1.86
N THR A 406 31.38 4.49 1.76
CA THR A 406 31.96 3.58 0.76
C THR A 406 31.78 2.11 1.10
N GLY A 407 31.38 1.77 2.33
CA GLY A 407 31.10 0.40 2.76
C GLY A 407 29.74 -0.12 2.30
N VAL A 408 28.86 0.73 1.77
CA VAL A 408 27.50 0.35 1.40
C VAL A 408 27.37 -0.28 0.01
N TYR A 409 28.32 -0.07 -0.89
CA TYR A 409 28.27 -0.60 -2.25
C TYR A 409 29.26 -1.74 -2.49
N ASP A 410 28.89 -2.71 -3.32
CA ASP A 410 29.69 -3.90 -3.63
C ASP A 410 30.57 -3.70 -4.87
N GLU A 411 30.21 -2.76 -5.74
CA GLU A 411 30.87 -2.55 -7.02
C GLU A 411 30.78 -1.07 -7.43
N VAL A 412 31.81 -0.58 -8.10
CA VAL A 412 31.81 0.71 -8.80
C VAL A 412 31.91 0.44 -10.30
N MET A 413 30.93 0.90 -11.08
CA MET A 413 30.92 0.80 -12.53
C MET A 413 31.26 2.15 -13.16
N ARG A 414 32.29 2.14 -14.02
CA ARG A 414 32.71 3.30 -14.79
C ARG A 414 31.93 3.37 -16.09
N VAL A 415 31.43 4.55 -16.43
CA VAL A 415 30.62 4.77 -17.63
C VAL A 415 31.15 5.98 -18.39
N THR A 416 31.28 5.85 -19.71
CA THR A 416 31.67 6.98 -20.57
C THR A 416 30.46 7.87 -20.87
N VAL A 417 30.71 9.12 -21.23
CA VAL A 417 29.63 10.05 -21.59
C VAL A 417 28.78 9.56 -22.76
N ASP A 418 29.37 8.88 -23.74
CA ASP A 418 28.64 8.39 -24.92
C ASP A 418 27.73 7.22 -24.56
N GLN A 419 28.20 6.27 -23.75
CA GLN A 419 27.37 5.21 -23.19
C GLN A 419 26.16 5.77 -22.42
N ALA A 420 26.40 6.80 -21.60
CA ALA A 420 25.35 7.47 -20.85
C ALA A 420 24.32 8.15 -21.78
N ARG A 421 24.78 8.88 -22.81
CA ARG A 421 23.90 9.54 -23.79
C ARG A 421 23.07 8.53 -24.57
N ASP A 422 23.68 7.45 -25.04
CA ASP A 422 22.99 6.42 -25.83
C ASP A 422 21.90 5.72 -25.01
N ALA A 423 22.19 5.38 -23.75
CA ALA A 423 21.21 4.80 -22.85
C ALA A 423 20.04 5.76 -22.57
N ALA A 424 20.31 7.04 -22.29
CA ALA A 424 19.26 8.04 -22.07
C ALA A 424 18.40 8.27 -23.32
N ARG A 425 19.00 8.37 -24.51
CA ARG A 425 18.29 8.51 -25.78
C ARG A 425 17.44 7.28 -26.12
N ARG A 426 17.93 6.09 -25.79
CA ARG A 426 17.21 4.84 -25.97
C ARG A 426 16.04 4.73 -24.99
N LEU A 427 16.22 5.15 -23.74
CA LEU A 427 15.14 5.21 -22.74
C LEU A 427 13.96 6.04 -23.28
N ALA A 428 14.23 7.25 -23.77
CA ALA A 428 13.19 8.11 -24.33
C ALA A 428 12.44 7.44 -25.51
N ARG A 429 13.17 6.77 -26.41
CA ARG A 429 12.59 6.12 -27.60
C ARG A 429 11.87 4.80 -27.32
N THR A 430 12.21 4.12 -26.23
CA THR A 430 11.67 2.78 -25.93
C THR A 430 10.57 2.82 -24.87
N GLU A 431 10.68 3.71 -23.88
CA GLU A 431 9.77 3.80 -22.73
C GLU A 431 9.00 5.12 -22.65
N GLY A 432 9.32 6.11 -23.50
CA GLY A 432 8.71 7.44 -23.42
C GLY A 432 9.14 8.24 -22.18
N ILE A 433 10.23 7.83 -21.51
CA ILE A 433 10.76 8.50 -20.31
C ILE A 433 11.92 9.40 -20.73
N LEU A 434 11.76 10.71 -20.54
CA LEU A 434 12.80 11.70 -20.82
C LEU A 434 13.62 11.99 -19.56
N ALA A 435 14.90 11.59 -19.55
CA ALA A 435 15.77 11.70 -18.37
C ALA A 435 17.14 12.31 -18.70
N GLY A 436 17.85 12.80 -17.69
CA GLY A 436 19.18 13.41 -17.83
C GLY A 436 20.31 12.43 -18.13
N VAL A 437 21.51 12.98 -18.39
CA VAL A 437 22.69 12.17 -18.76
C VAL A 437 23.16 11.24 -17.63
N SER A 438 23.05 11.64 -16.36
CA SER A 438 23.36 10.76 -15.22
C SER A 438 22.40 9.59 -15.09
N ALA A 439 21.13 9.78 -15.46
CA ALA A 439 20.14 8.70 -15.53
C ALA A 439 20.54 7.67 -16.60
N GLY A 440 21.00 8.15 -17.75
CA GLY A 440 21.59 7.32 -18.80
C GLY A 440 22.81 6.52 -18.34
N ALA A 441 23.72 7.15 -17.58
CA ALA A 441 24.87 6.45 -17.01
C ALA A 441 24.45 5.32 -16.07
N ALA A 442 23.52 5.60 -15.15
CA ALA A 442 22.97 4.60 -14.25
C ALA A 442 22.26 3.46 -14.99
N LEU A 443 21.52 3.77 -16.06
CA LEU A 443 20.86 2.78 -16.91
C LEU A 443 21.83 1.91 -17.69
N HIS A 444 22.92 2.48 -18.19
CA HIS A 444 23.96 1.70 -18.87
C HIS A 444 24.61 0.70 -17.90
N ALA A 445 24.98 1.16 -16.70
CA ALA A 445 25.51 0.29 -15.65
C ALA A 445 24.49 -0.80 -15.24
N ALA A 446 23.23 -0.43 -15.03
CA ALA A 446 22.16 -1.36 -14.70
C ALA A 446 21.93 -2.42 -15.79
N SER A 447 21.98 -2.03 -17.07
CA SER A 447 21.87 -2.94 -18.20
C SER A 447 23.04 -3.94 -18.24
N THR A 448 24.25 -3.45 -18.00
CA THR A 448 25.46 -4.28 -17.99
C THR A 448 25.44 -5.27 -16.82
N ALA A 449 24.99 -4.85 -15.63
CA ALA A 449 24.82 -5.75 -14.50
C ALA A 449 23.68 -6.76 -14.73
N ALA A 450 22.54 -6.29 -15.24
CA ALA A 450 21.39 -7.12 -15.57
C ALA A 450 21.66 -8.16 -16.66
N ALA A 451 22.62 -7.92 -17.57
CA ALA A 451 23.02 -8.86 -18.62
C ALA A 451 23.82 -10.07 -18.10
N ARG A 452 24.32 -10.03 -16.85
CA ARG A 452 25.13 -11.11 -16.29
C ARG A 452 24.23 -12.33 -15.99
N PRO A 453 24.59 -13.56 -16.41
CA PRO A 453 23.72 -14.74 -16.26
C PRO A 453 23.26 -15.04 -14.83
N GLU A 454 24.07 -14.72 -13.82
CA GLU A 454 23.74 -14.92 -12.40
C GLU A 454 22.60 -14.01 -11.89
N ASN A 455 22.20 -13.01 -12.68
CA ASN A 455 21.13 -12.08 -12.37
C ASN A 455 19.80 -12.42 -13.07
N ASP A 456 19.68 -13.61 -13.69
CA ASP A 456 18.43 -14.04 -14.30
C ASP A 456 17.24 -13.98 -13.33
N GLY A 457 16.14 -13.39 -13.80
CA GLY A 457 14.92 -13.14 -13.03
C GLY A 457 15.02 -12.08 -11.92
N ARG A 458 16.22 -11.61 -11.55
CA ARG A 458 16.42 -10.66 -10.45
C ARG A 458 15.80 -9.30 -10.73
N LEU A 459 15.36 -8.62 -9.68
CA LEU A 459 14.84 -7.25 -9.77
C LEU A 459 15.93 -6.22 -9.55
N VAL A 460 16.26 -5.47 -10.60
CA VAL A 460 17.21 -4.35 -10.58
C VAL A 460 16.45 -3.04 -10.56
N VAL A 461 16.65 -2.26 -9.49
CA VAL A 461 16.13 -0.90 -9.38
C VAL A 461 17.24 0.10 -9.71
N VAL A 462 16.98 0.98 -10.66
CA VAL A 462 17.87 2.06 -11.08
C VAL A 462 17.27 3.42 -10.74
N VAL A 463 18.06 4.31 -10.14
CA VAL A 463 17.59 5.68 -9.81
C VAL A 463 17.80 6.60 -11.01
N LEU A 464 16.73 7.21 -11.52
CA LEU A 464 16.78 8.23 -12.56
C LEU A 464 16.64 9.60 -11.90
N PRO A 465 17.73 10.39 -11.75
CA PRO A 465 17.75 11.49 -10.78
C PRO A 465 16.92 12.71 -11.17
N ASP A 466 16.61 12.92 -12.44
CA ASP A 466 15.99 14.14 -12.94
C ASP A 466 15.35 14.00 -14.33
N THR A 467 14.57 15.02 -14.69
CA THR A 467 13.99 15.19 -16.02
C THR A 467 15.04 15.50 -17.09
N GLY A 468 14.83 14.98 -18.31
CA GLY A 468 15.69 15.28 -19.46
C GLY A 468 15.46 16.66 -20.08
N GLU A 469 14.35 17.35 -19.79
CA GLU A 469 14.05 18.69 -20.35
C GLU A 469 15.15 19.72 -20.06
N ARG A 470 15.84 19.57 -18.93
CA ARG A 470 16.96 20.43 -18.49
C ARG A 470 18.21 20.33 -19.36
N TYR A 471 18.24 19.36 -20.26
CA TYR A 471 19.42 19.00 -21.03
C TYR A 471 19.21 19.20 -22.53
N LEU A 472 18.12 19.84 -22.95
CA LEU A 472 17.82 20.11 -24.37
C LEU A 472 18.86 21.01 -25.05
N SER A 473 19.50 21.91 -24.32
CA SER A 473 20.60 22.75 -24.81
C SER A 473 21.98 22.09 -24.69
N THR A 474 22.04 20.82 -24.29
CA THR A 474 23.29 20.06 -24.17
C THR A 474 23.43 19.02 -25.28
N PRO A 475 24.64 18.47 -25.51
CA PRO A 475 24.85 17.38 -26.46
C PRO A 475 24.06 16.09 -26.19
N LEU A 476 23.29 16.00 -25.10
CA LEU A 476 22.44 14.84 -24.82
C LEU A 476 21.36 14.67 -25.88
N PHE A 477 20.71 15.75 -26.34
CA PHE A 477 19.60 15.68 -27.29
C PHE A 477 19.83 16.45 -28.59
N THR A 478 20.84 17.31 -28.66
CA THR A 478 21.23 17.96 -29.93
C THR A 478 21.92 16.93 -30.83
N GLN A 479 21.44 16.82 -32.08
CA GLN A 479 22.03 15.98 -33.12
C GLN A 479 23.09 16.73 -33.92
#